data_AF-A0A0B1S1Z1-F1
#
_entry.id   AF-A0A0B1S1Z1-F1
#
_cell.length_a   1.000
_cell.length_b   1.000
_cell.length_c   1.000
_cell.angle_alpha   90.00
_cell.angle_beta   90.00
_cell.angle_gamma   90.00
#
_symmetry.space_group_name_H-M   'P 1'
#
loop_
_entity.id
_entity.type
_entity.pdbx_description
1 polymer ?
#
loop_
_entity_poly.entity_id
_entity_poly.type
_entity_poly.pdbx_seq_one_letter_code
_entity_poly.pdbx_strand_id
1 'polypeptide(L)'
;MQSYDCHARVTNRIEELLDIQLRGFGRTMLREHDCRNKLKELPRRVDIDRLSMVSGFQLSTEPFFRSLIKATIKYSITKQMRKQQIQIPFDKGRSMLGVVDETGQLQSGQIFVQYTENIHLKTPPPKASRKVLTGWVLVVSSK
;
A
#
# COMPACT_ATOMS: atom_id res chain seq x y z
N MET A 1 10.36 -27.42 14.74
CA MET A 1 10.05 -27.77 13.34
C MET A 1 8.64 -27.26 13.05
N GLN A 2 8.44 -26.38 12.06
CA GLN A 2 7.09 -25.86 11.73
C GLN A 2 6.19 -27.03 11.29
N SER A 3 4.95 -27.08 11.77
CA SER A 3 3.95 -28.04 11.28
C SER A 3 3.70 -27.84 9.78
N TYR A 4 3.45 -28.93 9.06
CA TYR A 4 3.05 -28.89 7.65
C TYR A 4 1.87 -27.94 7.41
N ASP A 5 0.87 -27.95 8.29
CA ASP A 5 -0.31 -27.07 8.19
C ASP A 5 0.06 -25.60 8.30
N CYS A 6 1.03 -25.28 9.16
CA CYS A 6 1.53 -23.93 9.32
C CYS A 6 2.25 -23.48 8.04
N HIS A 7 3.09 -24.34 7.48
CA HIS A 7 3.78 -24.07 6.22
C HIS A 7 2.79 -23.84 5.07
N ALA A 8 1.84 -24.75 4.88
CA ALA A 8 0.82 -24.65 3.84
C ALA A 8 0.00 -23.34 3.96
N ARG A 9 -0.43 -23.00 5.18
CA ARG A 9 -1.17 -21.75 5.44
C ARG A 9 -0.35 -20.51 5.08
N VAL A 10 0.94 -20.49 5.44
CA VAL A 10 1.81 -19.34 5.15
C VAL A 10 2.08 -19.23 3.65
N THR A 11 2.39 -20.33 2.98
CA THR A 11 2.64 -20.35 1.52
C THR A 11 1.42 -19.90 0.74
N ASN A 12 0.23 -20.44 1.05
CA ASN A 12 -1.02 -20.01 0.41
C ASN A 12 -1.26 -18.50 0.62
N ARG A 13 -1.00 -18.00 1.83
CA ARG A 13 -1.17 -16.57 2.11
C ARG A 13 -0.18 -15.70 1.34
N ILE A 14 1.05 -16.16 1.13
CA ILE A 14 2.03 -15.48 0.30
C ILE A 14 1.54 -15.41 -1.15
N GLU A 15 1.09 -16.54 -1.71
CA GLU A 15 0.58 -16.61 -3.08
C GLU A 15 -0.62 -15.68 -3.29
N GLU A 16 -1.56 -15.65 -2.35
CA GLU A 16 -2.70 -14.72 -2.37
C GLU A 16 -2.24 -13.25 -2.41
N LEU A 17 -1.23 -12.90 -1.61
CA LEU A 17 -0.69 -11.54 -1.59
C LEU A 17 -0.01 -11.16 -2.91
N LEU A 18 0.71 -12.10 -3.51
CA LEU A 18 1.34 -11.92 -4.82
C LEU A 18 0.29 -11.74 -5.92
N ASP A 19 -0.78 -12.54 -5.92
CA ASP A 19 -1.86 -12.44 -6.91
C ASP A 19 -2.60 -11.09 -6.79
N ILE A 20 -2.92 -10.65 -5.58
CA ILE A 20 -3.51 -9.31 -5.35
C ILE A 20 -2.63 -8.21 -5.95
N GLN A 21 -1.32 -8.30 -5.77
CA GLN A 21 -0.38 -7.32 -6.29
C GLN A 21 -0.30 -7.34 -7.82
N LEU A 22 -0.24 -8.52 -8.43
CA LEU A 22 -0.23 -8.67 -9.89
C LEU A 22 -1.51 -8.12 -10.52
N ARG A 23 -2.68 -8.39 -9.91
CA ARG A 23 -3.95 -7.79 -10.33
C ARG A 23 -3.92 -6.26 -10.21
N GLY A 24 -3.29 -5.72 -9.17
CA GLY A 24 -3.09 -4.28 -9.00
C GLY A 24 -2.25 -3.67 -10.13
N PHE A 25 -1.18 -4.35 -10.56
CA PHE A 25 -0.39 -3.93 -11.71
C PHE A 25 -1.20 -3.96 -13.01
N GLY A 26 -1.98 -5.03 -13.23
CA GLY A 26 -2.88 -5.13 -14.38
C GLY A 26 -3.89 -3.97 -14.43
N ARG A 27 -4.52 -3.64 -13.29
CA ARG A 27 -5.44 -2.49 -13.18
C ARG A 27 -4.74 -1.18 -13.53
N THR A 28 -3.52 -0.96 -13.04
CA THR A 28 -2.73 0.24 -13.36
C THR A 28 -2.46 0.37 -14.86
N MET A 29 -2.29 -0.74 -15.59
CA MET A 29 -2.06 -0.71 -17.04
C MET A 29 -3.33 -0.50 -17.86
N LEU A 30 -4.49 -0.90 -17.34
CA LEU A 30 -5.75 -0.95 -18.09
C LEU A 30 -6.72 0.18 -17.74
N ARG A 31 -6.67 0.71 -16.50
CA ARG A 31 -7.61 1.71 -15.99
C ARG A 31 -6.92 3.06 -15.86
N GLU A 32 -7.47 4.05 -16.55
CA GLU A 32 -6.95 5.43 -16.57
C GLU A 32 -6.76 6.03 -15.17
N HIS A 33 -7.76 5.85 -14.30
CA HIS A 33 -7.71 6.33 -12.92
C HIS A 33 -6.54 5.72 -12.12
N ASP A 34 -6.34 4.40 -12.23
CA ASP A 34 -5.30 3.69 -11.51
C ASP A 34 -3.91 4.02 -12.07
N CYS A 35 -3.79 4.14 -13.40
CA CYS A 35 -2.60 4.65 -14.09
C CYS A 35 -2.17 6.01 -13.53
N ARG A 36 -3.10 6.98 -13.50
CA ARG A 36 -2.87 8.33 -12.98
C ARG A 36 -2.40 8.33 -11.53
N ASN A 37 -3.08 7.58 -10.68
CA ASN A 37 -2.71 7.48 -9.27
C ASN A 37 -1.30 6.89 -9.10
N LYS A 38 -0.93 5.89 -9.92
CA LYS A 38 0.43 5.34 -9.88
C LYS A 38 1.48 6.33 -10.36
N LEU A 39 1.21 7.09 -11.41
CA LEU A 39 2.14 8.12 -11.92
C LEU A 39 2.40 9.21 -10.88
N LYS A 40 1.41 9.56 -10.05
CA LYS A 40 1.56 10.53 -8.94
C LYS A 40 2.53 10.07 -7.84
N GLU A 41 2.85 8.78 -7.75
CA GLU A 41 3.82 8.24 -6.80
C GLU A 41 5.27 8.44 -7.26
N LEU A 42 5.49 8.71 -8.55
CA LEU A 42 6.81 8.95 -9.09
C LEU A 42 7.35 10.31 -8.61
N PRO A 43 8.69 10.49 -8.55
CA PRO A 43 9.29 11.77 -8.20
C PRO A 43 8.68 12.90 -9.05
N ARG A 44 8.11 13.90 -8.37
CA ARG A 44 7.24 14.93 -8.95
C ARG A 44 8.00 15.93 -9.84
N ARG A 45 8.39 15.49 -11.04
CA ARG A 45 8.84 16.39 -12.11
C ARG A 45 7.70 16.84 -13.01
N VAL A 46 6.56 16.14 -12.98
CA VAL A 46 5.37 16.41 -13.79
C VAL A 46 4.14 16.39 -12.89
N ASP A 47 3.31 17.42 -12.99
CA ASP A 47 2.02 17.49 -12.32
C ASP A 47 0.96 16.71 -13.14
N ILE A 48 0.72 15.46 -12.72
CA ILE A 48 -0.23 14.55 -13.39
C ILE A 48 -1.67 15.09 -13.36
N ASP A 49 -2.01 15.92 -12.38
CA ASP A 49 -3.36 16.49 -12.26
C ASP A 49 -3.63 17.56 -13.33
N ARG A 50 -2.59 18.23 -13.83
CA ARG A 50 -2.70 19.18 -14.95
C ARG A 50 -2.92 18.49 -16.30
N LEU A 51 -2.51 17.24 -16.45
CA LEU A 51 -2.67 16.46 -17.68
C LEU A 51 -4.06 15.85 -17.73
N SER A 52 -5.10 16.67 -17.77
CA SER A 52 -6.50 16.21 -17.68
C SER A 52 -6.98 15.50 -18.95
N MET A 53 -7.99 14.62 -18.80
CA MET A 53 -8.65 14.03 -19.97
C MET A 53 -9.36 15.08 -20.84
N VAL A 54 -9.87 16.16 -20.23
CA VAL A 54 -10.50 17.27 -20.96
C VAL A 54 -9.49 17.97 -21.88
N SER A 55 -8.22 18.00 -21.47
CA SER A 55 -7.10 18.50 -22.28
C SER A 55 -6.57 17.47 -23.30
N GLY A 56 -7.26 16.34 -23.49
CA GLY A 56 -6.91 15.29 -24.45
C GLY A 56 -5.89 14.25 -23.95
N PHE A 57 -5.51 14.29 -22.67
CA PHE A 57 -4.53 13.35 -22.13
C PHE A 57 -5.20 12.09 -21.58
N GLN A 58 -5.07 10.96 -22.29
CA GLN A 58 -5.40 9.63 -21.78
C GLN A 58 -4.09 8.86 -21.49
N LEU A 59 -3.65 8.89 -20.23
CA LEU A 59 -2.31 8.44 -19.82
C LEU A 59 -2.12 6.92 -19.89
N SER A 60 -3.21 6.16 -19.81
CA SER A 60 -3.17 4.69 -19.96
C SER A 60 -2.84 4.23 -21.38
N THR A 61 -3.19 5.04 -22.39
CA THR A 61 -2.98 4.72 -23.82
C THR A 61 -1.81 5.48 -24.42
N GLU A 62 -1.45 6.64 -23.86
CA GLU A 62 -0.33 7.45 -24.33
C GLU A 62 1.00 6.67 -24.20
N PRO A 63 1.79 6.54 -25.29
CA PRO A 63 2.98 5.69 -25.31
C PRO A 63 4.04 5.99 -24.24
N PHE A 64 4.32 7.27 -23.97
CA PHE A 64 5.33 7.66 -22.98
C PHE A 64 4.91 7.25 -21.56
N PHE A 65 3.70 7.61 -21.11
CA PHE A 65 3.17 7.23 -19.80
C PHE A 65 3.02 5.72 -19.65
N ARG A 66 2.59 5.03 -20.71
CA ARG A 66 2.53 3.57 -20.72
C ARG A 66 3.90 2.91 -20.56
N SER A 67 4.94 3.46 -21.19
CA SER A 67 6.32 3.01 -21.01
C SER A 67 6.79 3.21 -19.56
N LEU A 68 6.47 4.36 -18.98
CA LEU A 68 6.81 4.70 -17.59
C LEU A 68 6.13 3.77 -16.57
N ILE A 69 4.85 3.44 -16.78
CA ILE A 69 4.13 2.45 -15.97
C ILE A 69 4.78 1.06 -16.11
N LYS A 70 5.08 0.62 -17.33
CA LYS A 70 5.78 -0.66 -17.56
C LYS A 70 7.12 -0.72 -16.83
N ALA A 71 7.92 0.34 -16.90
CA ALA A 71 9.19 0.43 -16.19
C ALA A 71 9.00 0.36 -14.65
N THR A 72 8.00 1.07 -14.13
CA THR A 72 7.66 1.07 -12.70
C THR A 72 7.23 -0.30 -12.20
N ILE A 73 6.40 -1.02 -12.98
CA ILE A 73 5.96 -2.38 -12.66
C ILE A 73 7.15 -3.33 -12.72
N LYS A 74 7.97 -3.29 -13.78
CA LYS A 74 9.16 -4.12 -13.93
C LYS A 74 10.13 -3.93 -12.77
N TYR A 75 10.38 -2.69 -12.37
CA TYR A 75 11.20 -2.38 -11.19
C TYR A 75 10.61 -2.99 -9.92
N SER A 76 9.29 -2.82 -9.71
CA SER A 76 8.60 -3.32 -8.52
C SER A 76 8.68 -4.85 -8.40
N ILE A 77 8.42 -5.57 -9.51
CA ILE A 77 8.55 -7.03 -9.58
C ILE A 77 10.01 -7.46 -9.32
N THR A 78 10.97 -6.81 -9.97
CA THR A 78 12.40 -7.14 -9.80
C THR A 78 12.86 -6.94 -8.35
N LYS A 79 12.44 -5.83 -7.74
CA LYS A 79 12.76 -5.52 -6.33
C LYS A 79 12.17 -6.58 -5.39
N GLN A 80 10.92 -6.98 -5.65
CA GLN A 80 10.24 -8.01 -4.86
C GLN A 80 10.91 -9.37 -4.97
N MET A 81 11.28 -9.81 -6.18
CA MET A 81 12.00 -11.06 -6.38
C MET A 81 13.36 -11.06 -5.67
N ARG A 82 14.09 -9.93 -5.69
CA ARG A 82 15.41 -9.82 -5.06
C ARG A 82 15.37 -9.72 -3.54
N LYS A 83 14.42 -8.98 -2.98
CA LYS A 83 14.35 -8.69 -1.53
C LYS A 83 13.30 -9.51 -0.79
N GLN A 84 12.52 -10.32 -1.50
CA GLN A 84 11.33 -11.02 -0.98
C GLN A 84 10.37 -10.06 -0.24
N GLN A 85 10.32 -8.79 -0.69
CA GLN A 85 9.53 -7.75 -0.06
C GLN A 85 8.06 -7.85 -0.52
N ILE A 86 7.31 -8.76 0.10
CA ILE A 86 5.88 -8.95 -0.16
C ILE A 86 5.11 -7.75 0.40
N GLN A 87 4.29 -7.13 -0.44
CA GLN A 87 3.47 -6.00 -0.03
C GLN A 87 2.29 -6.50 0.83
N ILE A 88 2.14 -5.90 2.02
CA ILE A 88 0.98 -6.15 2.87
C ILE A 88 -0.09 -5.09 2.54
N PRO A 89 -1.34 -5.49 2.29
CA PRO A 89 -2.44 -4.57 2.08
C PRO A 89 -2.59 -3.57 3.23
N PHE A 90 -2.93 -2.32 2.92
CA PHE A 90 -2.99 -1.23 3.90
C PHE A 90 -4.07 -1.41 4.98
N ASP A 91 -5.06 -2.26 4.74
CA ASP A 91 -6.06 -2.68 5.71
C ASP A 91 -5.52 -3.73 6.70
N LYS A 92 -4.40 -4.39 6.37
CA LYS A 92 -3.79 -5.47 7.16
C LYS A 92 -2.47 -5.09 7.82
N GLY A 93 -1.78 -4.05 7.34
CA GLY A 93 -0.52 -3.61 7.92
C GLY A 93 -0.22 -2.15 7.61
N ARG A 94 0.31 -1.44 8.61
CA ARG A 94 0.74 -0.03 8.51
C ARG A 94 1.96 0.21 9.36
N SER A 95 2.85 1.08 8.88
CA SER A 95 3.90 1.67 9.71
C SER A 95 3.31 2.85 10.48
N MET A 96 3.47 2.85 11.79
CA MET A 96 2.96 3.87 12.70
C MET A 96 4.05 4.32 13.64
N LEU A 97 3.95 5.55 14.13
CA LEU A 97 4.83 6.05 15.18
C LEU A 97 4.34 5.50 16.53
N GLY A 98 5.22 4.84 17.27
CA GLY A 98 4.96 4.45 18.65
C GLY A 98 5.13 5.64 19.58
N VAL A 99 4.19 5.84 20.50
CA VAL A 99 4.25 6.85 21.56
C VAL A 99 3.98 6.15 22.89
N VAL A 100 4.69 6.54 23.94
CA VAL A 100 4.51 5.99 25.29
C VAL A 100 3.20 6.52 25.88
N ASP A 101 2.44 5.66 26.55
CA ASP A 101 1.25 6.10 27.29
C ASP A 101 1.67 6.75 28.61
N GLU A 102 1.53 8.08 28.67
CA GLU A 102 1.77 8.87 29.89
C GLU A 102 0.50 8.98 30.75
N THR A 103 -0.66 8.52 30.27
CA THR A 103 -1.94 8.61 30.99
C THR A 103 -2.15 7.47 31.98
N GLY A 104 -1.41 6.36 31.82
CA GLY A 104 -1.54 5.16 32.65
C GLY A 104 -2.85 4.39 32.41
N GLN A 105 -3.51 4.59 31.27
CA GLN A 105 -4.76 3.92 30.93
C GLN A 105 -4.54 2.52 30.35
N LEU A 106 -3.40 2.29 29.69
CA LEU A 106 -3.09 1.01 29.06
C LEU A 106 -2.44 0.04 30.06
N GLN A 107 -2.94 -1.20 30.07
CA GLN A 107 -2.33 -2.29 30.83
C GLN A 107 -1.15 -2.92 30.05
N SER A 108 -0.33 -3.69 30.76
CA SER A 108 0.76 -4.45 30.14
C SER A 108 0.24 -5.34 29.00
N GLY A 109 0.87 -5.24 27.83
CA GLY A 109 0.48 -5.96 26.61
C GLY A 109 -0.64 -5.30 25.80
N GLN A 110 -1.21 -4.18 26.27
CA GLN A 110 -2.19 -3.41 25.52
C GLN A 110 -1.53 -2.27 24.73
N ILE A 111 -2.13 -1.93 23.59
CA ILE A 111 -1.78 -0.75 22.81
C ILE A 111 -3.05 -0.04 22.37
N PHE A 112 -2.96 1.28 22.19
CA PHE A 112 -4.00 2.06 21.54
C PHE A 112 -3.59 2.37 20.09
N VAL A 113 -4.48 2.05 19.15
CA VAL A 113 -4.25 2.30 17.72
C VAL A 113 -5.48 2.99 17.13
N GLN A 114 -5.28 4.20 16.62
CA GLN A 114 -6.27 4.95 15.86
C GLN A 114 -5.67 5.41 14.54
N TYR A 115 -6.40 5.24 13.44
CA TYR A 115 -5.94 5.68 12.13
C TYR A 115 -7.08 6.27 11.30
N THR A 116 -6.72 7.13 10.35
CA THR A 116 -7.64 7.61 9.31
C THR A 116 -8.02 6.45 8.39
N GLU A 117 -9.32 6.28 8.14
CA GLU A 117 -9.83 5.18 7.32
C GLU A 117 -9.33 5.28 5.87
N ASN A 118 -9.39 6.49 5.29
CA ASN A 118 -8.92 6.73 3.94
C ASN A 118 -7.39 6.93 3.90
N ILE A 119 -6.69 5.94 3.36
CA ILE A 119 -5.23 5.91 3.22
C ILE A 119 -4.67 6.94 2.22
N HIS A 120 -5.50 7.42 1.29
CA HIS A 120 -5.10 8.39 0.29
C HIS A 120 -5.11 9.82 0.84
N LEU A 121 -5.77 10.05 1.98
CA LEU A 121 -5.74 11.33 2.71
C LEU A 121 -4.44 11.45 3.52
N LYS A 122 -3.36 11.90 2.84
CA LYS A 122 -2.05 12.12 3.49
C LYS A 122 -2.09 13.21 4.55
N THR A 123 -2.93 14.23 4.34
CA THR A 123 -3.17 15.34 5.26
C THR A 123 -4.65 15.34 5.64
N PRO A 124 -5.08 14.46 6.55
CA PRO A 124 -6.50 14.31 6.88
C PRO A 124 -7.02 15.59 7.60
N PRO A 125 -8.14 16.17 7.17
CA PRO A 125 -8.75 17.29 7.88
C PRO A 125 -9.22 16.88 9.29
N PRO A 126 -9.51 17.82 10.20
CA PRO A 126 -9.93 17.51 11.57
C PRO A 126 -11.15 16.58 11.66
N LYS A 127 -12.07 16.69 10.69
CA LYS A 127 -13.31 15.90 10.55
C LYS A 127 -13.13 14.59 9.76
N ALA A 128 -11.91 14.21 9.40
CA ALA A 128 -11.68 12.96 8.66
C ALA A 128 -12.14 11.75 9.50
N SER A 129 -12.74 10.76 8.83
CA SER A 129 -13.14 9.52 9.49
C SER A 129 -11.93 8.79 10.07
N ARG A 130 -12.04 8.42 11.35
CA ARG A 130 -11.00 7.70 12.09
C ARG A 130 -11.59 6.41 12.65
N LYS A 131 -10.78 5.36 12.66
CA LYS A 131 -11.13 4.07 13.21
C LYS A 131 -10.17 3.70 14.33
N VAL A 132 -10.73 3.26 15.45
CA VAL A 132 -9.97 2.62 16.54
C VAL A 132 -9.89 1.13 16.24
N LEU A 133 -8.68 0.58 16.27
CA LEU A 133 -8.46 -0.84 16.02
C LEU A 133 -8.74 -1.64 17.30
N THR A 134 -9.48 -2.73 17.14
CA THR A 134 -9.79 -3.66 18.23
C THR A 134 -9.39 -5.07 17.83
N GLY A 135 -8.86 -5.85 18.78
CA GLY A 135 -8.46 -7.23 18.58
C GLY A 135 -6.95 -7.45 18.62
N TRP A 136 -6.53 -8.65 18.23
CA TRP A 136 -5.12 -9.06 18.25
C TRP A 136 -4.32 -8.41 17.13
N VAL A 137 -3.14 -7.92 17.48
CA VAL A 137 -2.24 -7.21 16.57
C VAL A 137 -0.82 -7.70 16.74
N LEU A 138 -0.06 -7.71 15.65
CA LEU A 138 1.38 -7.96 15.67
C LEU A 138 2.10 -6.62 15.55
N VAL A 139 2.92 -6.29 16.54
CA VAL A 139 3.80 -5.11 16.52
C VAL A 139 5.22 -5.57 16.25
N VAL A 140 5.87 -4.94 15.27
CA VAL A 140 7.28 -5.18 14.93
C VAL A 140 7.99 -3.84 14.78
N SER A 141 9.21 -3.75 15.30
CA SER A 141 10.12 -2.64 15.01
C SER A 141 11.13 -3.10 13.96
N SER A 142 11.30 -2.32 12.89
CA SER A 142 12.46 -2.49 12.01
C SER A 142 13.73 -2.15 12.79
N LYS A 143 14.75 -2.99 12.68
CA LYS A 143 16.11 -2.67 13.11
C LYS A 143 16.82 -1.81 12.07
#